data_AF-A0A822GPW5-F1
#
_entry.id   AF-A0A822GPW5-F1
#
_cell.length_a   1.000
_cell.length_b   1.000
_cell.length_c   1.000
_cell.angle_alpha   90.00
_cell.angle_beta   90.00
_cell.angle_gamma   90.00
#
_symmetry.space_group_name_H-M   'P 1'
#
loop_
_entity.id
_entity.type
_entity.pdbx_description
1 polymer ?
#
loop_
_entity_poly.entity_id
_entity_poly.type
_entity_poly.pdbx_seq_one_letter_code
_entity_poly.pdbx_strand_id
1 'polypeptide(L)' 'MAAAVPSSSDLTEAKPPAISFINSHKGKPLLIADEYVFKLNKTTTTTKYWICTLNGCSAKIHTDTN' A
#
# COMPACT_ATOMS: atom_id res chain seq x y z
N MET A 1 -40.38 -20.50 -3.69
CA MET A 1 -40.35 -19.02 -3.80
C MET A 1 -38.91 -18.62 -3.57
N ALA A 2 -38.21 -18.17 -4.62
CA ALA A 2 -36.79 -17.85 -4.58
C ALA A 2 -36.60 -16.49 -3.89
N ALA A 3 -35.78 -16.46 -2.84
CA ALA A 3 -35.29 -15.21 -2.26
C ALA A 3 -34.06 -14.76 -3.06
N ALA A 4 -34.12 -13.56 -3.61
CA ALA A 4 -32.96 -12.93 -4.24
C ALA A 4 -31.93 -12.59 -3.16
N VAL A 5 -30.79 -13.25 -3.21
CA VAL A 5 -29.58 -12.88 -2.46
C VAL A 5 -28.98 -11.63 -3.10
N PRO A 6 -28.70 -10.54 -2.37
CA PRO A 6 -27.81 -9.51 -2.87
C PRO A 6 -26.39 -10.11 -2.93
N SER A 7 -25.89 -10.24 -4.16
CA SER A 7 -24.58 -10.78 -4.49
C SER A 7 -23.47 -9.82 -4.04
N SER A 8 -22.50 -10.37 -3.30
CA SER A 8 -21.15 -9.89 -2.98
C SER A 8 -20.77 -8.46 -3.40
N SER A 9 -20.67 -7.57 -2.42
CA SER A 9 -19.74 -6.44 -2.43
C SER A 9 -18.62 -6.79 -1.42
N ASP A 10 -17.83 -7.83 -1.68
CA ASP A 10 -16.51 -7.74 -2.32
C ASP A 10 -15.85 -6.34 -2.22
N LEU A 11 -14.86 -6.26 -1.32
CA LEU A 11 -13.87 -5.20 -1.12
C LEU A 11 -14.43 -3.82 -0.74
N THR A 12 -14.27 -3.40 0.53
CA THR A 12 -13.93 -2.03 1.01
C THR A 12 -14.62 -1.64 2.33
N GLU A 13 -14.07 -2.08 3.47
CA GLU A 13 -14.03 -1.21 4.65
C GLU A 13 -12.67 -0.51 4.65
N ALA A 14 -12.56 0.51 3.80
CA ALA A 14 -11.34 1.29 3.61
C ALA A 14 -11.15 2.28 4.76
N LYS A 15 -10.86 1.80 5.96
CA LYS A 15 -10.03 2.62 6.85
C LYS A 15 -8.70 2.79 6.12
N PRO A 16 -8.29 4.01 5.73
CA PRO A 16 -7.02 4.18 5.05
C PRO A 16 -5.96 3.55 5.96
N PRO A 17 -5.15 2.59 5.45
CA PRO A 17 -4.05 2.08 6.24
C PRO A 17 -3.25 3.28 6.71
N ALA A 18 -2.88 3.31 7.99
CA ALA A 18 -2.10 4.41 8.53
C ALA A 18 -0.75 4.42 7.80
N ILE A 19 -0.62 5.30 6.81
CA ILE A 19 0.56 5.43 5.98
C ILE A 19 1.42 6.55 6.57
N SER A 20 2.64 6.21 6.96
CA SER A 20 3.65 7.17 7.41
C SER A 20 4.83 7.16 6.46
N PHE A 21 5.15 8.32 5.89
CA PHE A 21 6.36 8.51 5.10
C PHE A 21 7.49 8.92 6.03
N ILE A 22 8.56 8.12 6.08
CA ILE A 22 9.74 8.43 6.88
C ILE A 22 10.98 8.46 5.99
N ASN A 23 12.00 9.16 6.45
CA ASN A 23 13.30 9.17 5.80
C ASN A 23 14.23 8.28 6.61
N SER A 24 14.85 7.29 5.95
CA SER A 24 15.93 6.53 6.57
C SER A 24 17.09 7.45 6.91
N HIS A 25 17.92 7.07 7.87
CA HIS A 25 19.12 7.81 8.28
C HIS A 25 20.08 8.10 7.11
N LYS A 26 19.99 7.31 6.03
CA LYS A 26 20.75 7.46 4.78
C LYS A 26 20.05 8.33 3.72
N GLY A 27 18.99 9.05 4.09
CA GLY A 27 18.20 9.92 3.21
C GLY A 27 17.28 9.18 2.23
N LYS A 28 17.09 7.86 2.38
CA LYS A 28 16.22 7.07 1.50
C LYS A 28 14.77 7.14 1.98
N PRO A 29 13.79 7.41 1.11
CA PRO A 29 12.39 7.43 1.49
C PRO A 29 11.89 6.01 1.79
N LEU A 30 11.18 5.88 2.90
CA LEU A 30 10.52 4.66 3.35
C LEU A 30 9.05 4.99 3.61
N LEU A 31 8.19 4.01 3.37
CA LEU A 31 6.77 4.08 3.62
C LEU A 31 6.42 3.02 4.63
N ILE A 32 5.85 3.42 5.76
CA ILE A 32 5.30 2.50 6.75
C ILE A 32 3.81 2.42 6.51
N ALA A 33 3.29 1.23 6.28
CA ALA A 33 1.85 0.98 6.17
C ALA A 33 1.51 -0.28 6.95
N ASP A 34 0.54 -0.18 7.86
CA ASP A 34 0.04 -1.32 8.65
C ASP A 34 1.17 -2.08 9.39
N GLU A 35 2.07 -1.33 10.04
CA GLU A 35 3.28 -1.87 10.73
C GLU A 35 4.34 -2.50 9.81
N TYR A 36 4.13 -2.50 8.49
CA TYR A 36 5.12 -2.94 7.51
C TYR A 36 5.92 -1.79 6.93
N VAL A 37 7.22 -2.02 6.75
CA VAL A 37 8.12 -1.06 6.10
C VAL A 37 8.27 -1.40 4.62
N PHE A 38 8.10 -0.39 3.79
CA PHE A 38 8.25 -0.45 2.35
C PHE A 38 9.35 0.51 1.92
N LYS A 39 10.20 0.05 0.99
CA LYS A 39 11.21 0.87 0.34
C LYS A 39 10.72 1.32 -1.02
N LEU A 40 11.10 2.53 -1.41
CA LEU A 40 10.87 3.02 -2.75
C LEU A 40 11.66 2.16 -3.75
N ASN A 41 10.95 1.50 -4.66
CA ASN A 41 11.53 0.67 -5.72
C ASN A 41 11.71 1.46 -7.00
N LYS A 42 10.64 2.12 -7.46
CA LYS A 42 10.62 2.90 -8.70
C LYS A 42 9.78 4.15 -8.49
N THR A 43 10.19 5.24 -9.11
CA THR A 43 9.38 6.46 -9.19
C THR A 43 9.17 6.75 -10.65
N THR A 44 7.91 6.81 -11.05
CA THR A 44 7.46 7.34 -12.33
C THR A 44 7.07 8.80 -12.12
N THR A 45 6.81 9.54 -13.21
CA THR A 45 6.38 10.94 -13.20
C THR A 45 5.18 11.20 -12.28
N THR A 46 4.23 10.26 -12.21
CA THR A 46 2.97 10.44 -11.47
C THR A 46 2.85 9.50 -10.27
N THR A 47 3.63 8.42 -10.22
CA THR A 47 3.40 7.34 -9.25
C THR A 47 4.70 6.82 -8.68
N LYS A 48 4.73 6.62 -7.36
CA LYS A 48 5.84 5.97 -6.66
C LYS A 48 5.46 4.54 -6.30
N TYR A 49 6.30 3.59 -6.70
CA TYR A 49 6.16 2.17 -6.40
C TYR A 49 7.03 1.82 -5.20
N TRP A 50 6.39 1.25 -4.20
CA TRP A 50 6.98 0.82 -2.94
C TRP A 50 6.87 -0.70 -2.83
N ILE A 51 7.93 -1.33 -2.35
CA ILE A 51 7.98 -2.78 -2.13
C ILE A 51 8.35 -3.05 -0.69
N CYS A 52 7.75 -4.09 -0.11
CA CYS A 52 8.05 -4.45 1.27
C CYS A 52 9.54 -4.79 1.42
N THR A 53 10.14 -4.37 2.53
CA THR A 53 11.54 -4.68 2.83
C THR A 53 11.74 -6.04 3.48
N LEU A 54 10.67 -6.69 3.95
CA LEU A 54 10.74 -8.01 4.59
C LEU A 54 11.03 -9.10 3.55
N ASN A 55 11.96 -10.00 3.87
CA ASN A 55 12.26 -11.17 3.04
C ASN A 55 11.04 -12.11 2.99
N GLY A 56 10.56 -12.40 1.77
CA GLY A 56 9.36 -13.22 1.56
C GLY A 56 8.04 -12.45 1.51
N CYS A 57 8.06 -11.12 1.70
CA CYS A 57 6.86 -10.30 1.57
C CYS A 57 6.68 -9.82 0.13
N SER A 58 5.58 -10.25 -0.49
CA SER A 58 5.21 -9.87 -1.87
C SER A 58 4.33 -8.62 -1.94
N ALA A 59 4.14 -7.91 -0.82
CA ALA A 59 3.32 -6.72 -0.74
C ALA A 59 3.95 -5.56 -1.54
N LYS A 60 3.12 -4.92 -2.36
CA LYS A 60 3.48 -3.80 -3.23
C LYS A 60 2.48 -2.68 -3.01
N ILE A 61 2.97 -1.46 -2.84
CA ILE A 61 2.14 -0.28 -2.67
C ILE A 61 2.51 0.72 -3.76
N HIS A 62 1.53 1.38 -4.33
CA HIS A 62 1.73 2.54 -5.19
C HIS A 62 1.09 3.75 -4.55
N THR A 63 1.84 4.85 -4.51
CA THR A 63 1.29 6.14 -4.09
C THR A 63 1.23 7.04 -5.31
N ASP A 64 0.03 7.45 -5.66
CA ASP A 64 -0.20 8.44 -6.69
C ASP A 64 0.14 9.84 -6.16
N THR A 65 0.85 10.62 -6.95
CA THR A 65 1.14 12.04 -6.70
C THR A 65 0.23 12.85 -7.60
N ASN A 66 -1.07 12.87 -7.28
CA ASN A 66 -2.05 13.76 -7.89
C ASN A 66 -2.63 14.71 -6.84
#